data_AF-A0A1K1MXX9-F1
#
_entry.id   AF-A0A1K1MXX9-F1
#
_cell.length_a   1.000
_cell.length_b   1.000
_cell.length_c   1.000
_cell.angle_alpha   90.00
_cell.angle_beta   90.00
_cell.angle_gamma   90.00
#
_symmetry.space_group_name_H-M   'P 1'
#
loop_
_entity.id
_entity.type
_entity.pdbx_description
1 polymer ?
#
loop_
_entity_poly.entity_id
_entity_poly.type
_entity_poly.pdbx_seq_one_letter_code
_entity_poly.pdbx_strand_id
1 'polypeptide(L)'
;MIKISLDPRTKLFMIFAVSFIVMVNAITPLEWGIRIMVTLIPILLLVTEGKYASAFRFTVFYGASLLLLKYCISESSTGIFSAILVGYCGIVAQFLPAMITAWYVIRTTKIGEFMSAMQKMHVPDGISISLAVVMRFFPTIKEEYSSINDAMKMRGISLGGGKVTKMIEYRMIPLMFSCISIGEELSAAAVTRGLGAPVKRTSPYELKMKAADFIMIGIFAVSVIIFITAKYFR
;
A
#
# COMPACT_ATOMS: atom_id res chain seq x y z
N MET A 1 25.54 5.18 -1.43
CA MET A 1 24.13 4.78 -1.64
C MET A 1 23.63 4.16 -0.35
N ILE A 2 23.02 4.94 0.54
CA ILE A 2 22.64 4.50 1.89
C ILE A 2 21.26 3.84 1.80
N LYS A 3 21.22 2.50 1.81
CA LYS A 3 19.97 1.75 1.82
C LYS A 3 19.44 1.72 3.25
N ILE A 4 18.62 2.69 3.62
CA ILE A 4 17.93 2.68 4.91
C ILE A 4 16.83 1.62 4.83
N SER A 5 17.10 0.43 5.34
CA SER A 5 16.12 -0.64 5.47
C SER A 5 15.19 -0.32 6.64
N LEU A 6 14.08 0.36 6.37
CA LEU A 6 13.07 0.68 7.36
C LEU A 6 12.18 -0.51 7.66
N ASP A 7 11.85 -0.67 8.93
CA ASP A 7 11.00 -1.77 9.37
C ASP A 7 9.57 -1.63 8.80
N PRO A 8 8.95 -2.73 8.34
CA PRO A 8 7.58 -2.75 7.81
C PRO A 8 6.53 -2.18 8.78
N ARG A 9 6.78 -2.27 10.10
CA ARG A 9 5.91 -1.71 11.15
C ARG A 9 5.87 -0.19 11.10
N THR A 10 7.03 0.43 10.95
CA THR A 10 7.18 1.89 10.83
C THR A 10 6.52 2.39 9.55
N LYS A 11 6.63 1.62 8.47
CA LYS A 11 5.97 1.91 7.19
C LYS A 11 4.45 1.82 7.28
N LEU A 12 3.91 0.84 7.99
CA LEU A 12 2.47 0.73 8.26
C LEU A 12 1.96 1.92 9.10
N PHE A 13 2.70 2.28 10.15
CA PHE A 13 2.37 3.45 10.97
C PHE A 13 2.40 4.74 10.15
N MET A 14 3.39 4.89 9.26
CA MET A 14 3.49 6.02 8.33
C MET A 14 2.27 6.12 7.42
N ILE A 15 1.82 5.01 6.80
CA ILE A 15 0.60 5.03 5.97
C ILE A 15 -0.58 5.52 6.81
N PHE A 16 -0.77 4.96 8.00
CA PHE A 16 -1.90 5.33 8.86
C PHE A 16 -1.85 6.82 9.26
N ALA A 17 -0.68 7.32 9.66
CA ALA A 17 -0.49 8.72 10.04
C ALA A 17 -0.72 9.68 8.86
N VAL A 18 -0.17 9.37 7.67
CA VAL A 18 -0.37 10.17 6.46
C VAL A 18 -1.85 10.16 6.05
N SER A 19 -2.50 9.00 6.03
CA SER A 19 -3.92 8.88 5.71
C SER A 19 -4.79 9.66 6.70
N PHE A 20 -4.48 9.62 7.99
CA PHE A 20 -5.21 10.36 9.02
C PHE A 20 -5.08 11.89 8.84
N ILE A 21 -3.86 12.40 8.67
CA ILE A 21 -3.59 13.83 8.49
C ILE A 21 -4.26 14.36 7.20
N VAL A 22 -4.30 13.54 6.16
CA VAL A 22 -4.83 13.96 4.87
C VAL A 22 -6.35 13.83 4.78
N MET A 23 -6.96 12.87 5.50
CA MET A 23 -8.42 12.76 5.61
C MET A 23 -9.05 13.99 6.28
N VAL A 24 -8.33 14.61 7.21
CA VAL A 24 -8.81 15.81 7.88
C VAL A 24 -8.55 17.05 7.02
N ASN A 25 -9.62 17.80 6.72
CA ASN A 25 -9.53 19.04 5.96
C ASN A 25 -8.63 20.06 6.68
N ALA A 26 -7.63 20.56 5.95
CA ALA A 26 -6.74 21.64 6.38
C ALA A 26 -7.35 22.98 5.97
N ILE A 27 -7.71 23.81 6.95
CA ILE A 27 -8.37 25.11 6.75
C ILE A 27 -7.38 26.24 7.08
N THR A 28 -6.37 25.99 7.92
CA THR A 28 -5.39 26.99 8.35
C THR A 28 -4.04 26.88 7.61
N PRO A 29 -3.29 27.99 7.48
CA PRO A 29 -1.95 27.97 6.86
C PRO A 29 -0.97 27.00 7.53
N LEU A 30 -1.09 26.81 8.85
CA LEU A 30 -0.27 25.86 9.62
C LEU A 30 -0.58 24.40 9.24
N GLU A 31 -1.85 24.03 9.10
CA GLU A 31 -2.28 22.69 8.67
C GLU A 31 -1.82 22.36 7.23
N TRP A 32 -1.82 23.35 6.33
CA TRP A 32 -1.25 23.21 4.99
C TRP A 32 0.26 22.96 5.03
N GLY A 33 0.99 23.67 5.90
CA GLY A 33 2.42 23.45 6.13
C GLY A 33 2.73 22.04 6.62
N ILE A 34 1.96 21.53 7.58
CA ILE A 34 2.12 20.16 8.10
C ILE A 34 1.83 19.12 7.00
N ARG A 35 0.79 19.33 6.19
CA ARG A 35 0.46 18.42 5.08
C ARG A 35 1.58 18.35 4.03
N ILE A 36 2.21 19.48 3.71
CA ILE A 36 3.36 19.53 2.79
C ILE A 36 4.59 18.84 3.39
N MET A 37 4.87 19.04 4.68
CA MET A 37 5.99 18.37 5.34
C MET A 37 5.80 16.84 5.40
N VAL A 38 4.58 16.40 5.72
CA VAL A 38 4.23 14.97 5.80
C VAL A 38 4.27 14.28 4.44
N THR A 39 4.02 15.00 3.34
CA THR A 39 4.15 14.47 1.97
C THR A 39 5.58 14.47 1.45
N LEU A 40 6.40 15.42 1.88
CA LEU A 40 7.82 15.47 1.53
C LEU A 40 8.61 14.30 2.12
N ILE A 41 8.24 13.80 3.31
CA ILE A 41 8.97 12.69 3.96
C ILE A 41 8.93 11.40 3.12
N PRO A 42 7.78 10.88 2.64
CA PRO A 42 7.73 9.75 1.71
C PRO A 42 8.48 9.98 0.40
N ILE A 43 8.45 11.21 -0.13
CA ILE A 43 9.15 11.57 -1.38
C ILE A 43 10.66 11.49 -1.18
N LEU A 44 11.18 12.05 -0.08
CA LEU A 44 12.60 11.98 0.28
C LEU A 44 13.06 10.53 0.48
N LEU A 45 12.24 9.70 1.13
CA LEU A 45 12.53 8.27 1.27
C LEU A 45 12.59 7.56 -0.09
N LEU A 46 11.70 7.90 -1.02
CA LEU A 46 11.68 7.36 -2.39
C LEU A 46 12.93 7.74 -3.20
N VAL A 47 13.47 8.93 -2.96
CA VAL A 47 14.73 9.42 -3.54
C VAL A 47 15.92 8.66 -2.96
N THR A 48 15.97 8.42 -1.64
CA THR A 48 17.08 7.68 -1.00
C THR A 48 17.21 6.23 -1.48
N GLU A 49 16.12 5.64 -1.95
CA GLU A 49 16.11 4.28 -2.51
C GLU A 49 16.46 4.20 -4.01
N GLY A 50 16.73 5.34 -4.66
CA GLY A 50 17.22 5.40 -6.04
C GLY A 50 16.16 5.36 -7.14
N LYS A 51 14.88 5.58 -6.81
CA LYS A 51 13.77 5.61 -7.79
C LYS A 51 13.40 7.03 -8.21
N TYR A 52 14.38 7.77 -8.73
CA TYR A 52 14.27 9.19 -9.07
C TYR A 52 13.14 9.51 -10.06
N ALA A 53 12.88 8.62 -11.04
CA ALA A 53 11.84 8.85 -12.05
C ALA A 53 10.42 8.84 -11.47
N SER A 54 10.14 7.98 -10.49
CA SER A 54 8.84 7.95 -9.81
C SER A 54 8.71 9.11 -8.83
N ALA A 55 9.76 9.41 -8.08
CA ALA A 55 9.78 10.54 -7.15
C ALA A 55 9.54 11.87 -7.88
N PHE A 56 10.22 12.10 -9.01
CA PHE A 56 10.05 13.31 -9.81
C PHE A 56 8.62 13.46 -10.34
N ARG A 57 8.02 12.38 -10.88
CA ARG A 57 6.62 12.41 -11.35
C ARG A 57 5.65 12.78 -10.23
N PHE A 58 5.82 12.21 -9.03
CA PHE A 58 4.95 12.49 -7.90
C PHE A 58 5.13 13.91 -7.35
N THR A 59 6.36 14.42 -7.26
CA THR A 59 6.63 15.80 -6.84
C THR A 59 6.06 16.82 -7.82
N VAL A 60 6.21 16.58 -9.12
CA VAL A 60 5.66 17.47 -10.16
C VAL A 60 4.13 17.46 -10.12
N PHE A 61 3.51 16.29 -9.99
CA PHE A 61 2.05 16.17 -9.96
C PHE A 61 1.43 16.79 -8.70
N TYR A 62 2.07 16.59 -7.53
CA TYR A 62 1.64 17.20 -6.27
C TYR A 62 1.88 18.72 -6.27
N GLY A 63 3.05 19.17 -6.70
CA GLY A 63 3.39 20.59 -6.82
C GLY A 63 2.47 21.34 -7.78
N ALA A 64 2.16 20.74 -8.94
CA ALA A 64 1.20 21.29 -9.89
C ALA A 64 -0.21 21.39 -9.28
N SER A 65 -0.66 20.37 -8.55
CA SER A 65 -1.97 20.38 -7.87
C SER A 65 -2.05 21.46 -6.78
N LEU A 66 -0.98 21.67 -6.00
CA LEU A 66 -0.92 22.73 -4.99
C LEU A 66 -0.85 24.13 -5.59
N LEU A 67 -0.09 24.31 -6.66
CA LEU A 67 -0.02 25.59 -7.37
C LEU A 67 -1.37 25.92 -8.00
N LEU A 68 -2.05 24.96 -8.64
CA LEU A 68 -3.38 25.15 -9.21
C LEU A 68 -4.42 25.49 -8.13
N LEU A 69 -4.37 24.85 -6.96
CA LEU A 69 -5.20 25.21 -5.80
C LEU A 69 -4.92 26.64 -5.32
N LYS A 70 -3.65 27.02 -5.19
CA LYS A 70 -3.27 28.36 -4.74
C LYS A 70 -3.65 29.44 -5.76
N TYR A 71 -3.43 29.19 -7.05
CA TYR A 71 -3.80 30.12 -8.13
C TYR A 71 -5.32 30.27 -8.26
N CYS A 72 -6.07 29.16 -8.18
CA CYS A 72 -7.54 29.19 -8.34
C CYS A 72 -8.28 29.74 -7.11
N ILE A 73 -7.66 29.76 -5.92
CA ILE A 73 -8.18 30.46 -4.73
C ILE A 73 -7.77 31.94 -4.73
N SER A 74 -6.60 32.29 -5.26
CA SER A 74 -6.08 33.67 -5.28
C SER A 74 -6.74 34.54 -6.37
N GLU A 75 -7.12 33.96 -7.51
CA GLU A 75 -8.01 34.60 -8.46
C GLU A 75 -9.44 34.22 -8.06
N SER A 76 -10.17 35.13 -7.40
CA SER A 76 -11.62 35.02 -7.20
C SER A 76 -12.33 34.97 -8.55
N SER A 77 -12.33 33.81 -9.19
CA SER A 77 -13.11 33.54 -10.39
C SER A 77 -14.43 32.93 -9.95
N THR A 78 -15.46 33.78 -9.86
CA THR A 78 -16.86 33.41 -9.60
C THR A 78 -17.44 32.68 -10.81
N GLY A 79 -17.05 31.42 -11.02
CA GLY A 79 -17.53 30.57 -12.10
C GLY A 79 -17.76 29.13 -11.65
N ILE A 80 -18.76 28.46 -12.21
CA ILE A 80 -19.03 27.04 -11.94
C ILE A 80 -17.83 26.17 -12.35
N PHE A 81 -17.10 26.57 -13.40
CA PHE A 81 -15.91 25.86 -13.87
C PHE A 81 -14.74 25.90 -12.88
N SER A 82 -14.46 27.05 -12.25
CA SER A 82 -13.41 27.14 -11.22
C SER A 82 -13.78 26.33 -9.98
N ALA A 83 -15.05 26.33 -9.57
CA ALA A 83 -15.52 25.50 -8.45
C ALA A 83 -15.32 24.00 -8.69
N ILE A 84 -15.65 23.51 -9.90
CA ILE A 84 -15.43 22.10 -10.27
C ILE A 84 -13.92 21.77 -10.31
N LEU A 85 -13.09 22.69 -10.85
CA LEU A 85 -11.65 22.49 -10.95
C LEU A 85 -10.95 22.51 -9.58
N VAL A 86 -11.37 23.40 -8.67
CA VAL A 86 -10.93 23.43 -7.27
C VAL A 86 -11.36 22.17 -6.54
N GLY A 87 -12.60 21.70 -6.74
CA GLY A 87 -13.09 20.45 -6.16
C GLY A 87 -12.26 19.24 -6.62
N TYR A 88 -12.00 19.12 -7.93
CA TYR A 88 -11.16 18.07 -8.48
C TYR A 88 -9.72 18.16 -7.96
N CYS A 89 -9.10 19.35 -7.98
CA CYS A 89 -7.75 19.53 -7.43
C CYS A 89 -7.68 19.26 -5.93
N GLY A 90 -8.71 19.59 -5.16
CA GLY A 90 -8.81 19.29 -3.73
C GLY A 90 -8.84 17.79 -3.45
N ILE A 91 -9.66 17.05 -4.19
CA ILE A 91 -9.73 15.58 -4.11
C ILE A 91 -8.37 14.99 -4.49
N VAL A 92 -7.75 15.43 -5.59
CA VAL A 92 -6.43 14.93 -6.01
C VAL A 92 -5.38 15.23 -4.95
N ALA A 93 -5.29 16.46 -4.43
CA ALA A 93 -4.35 16.85 -3.38
C ALA A 93 -4.57 16.07 -2.07
N GLN A 94 -5.78 15.57 -1.84
CA GLN A 94 -6.12 14.71 -0.71
C GLN A 94 -5.78 13.23 -0.95
N PHE A 95 -5.99 12.67 -2.12
CA PHE A 95 -5.72 11.24 -2.33
C PHE A 95 -4.26 10.94 -2.76
N LEU A 96 -3.59 11.88 -3.44
CA LEU A 96 -2.23 11.68 -3.95
C LEU A 96 -1.21 11.32 -2.84
N PRO A 97 -1.16 12.04 -1.70
CA PRO A 97 -0.23 11.75 -0.60
C PRO A 97 -0.33 10.31 -0.06
N ALA A 98 -1.56 9.85 0.14
CA ALA A 98 -1.83 8.51 0.65
C ALA A 98 -1.43 7.45 -0.40
N MET A 99 -1.72 7.71 -1.68
CA MET A 99 -1.28 6.81 -2.77
C MET A 99 0.24 6.73 -2.89
N ILE A 100 0.95 7.86 -2.80
CA ILE A 100 2.42 7.90 -2.87
C ILE A 100 3.03 7.07 -1.73
N THR A 101 2.52 7.26 -0.51
CA THR A 101 3.00 6.53 0.68
C THR A 101 2.70 5.03 0.55
N ALA A 102 1.48 4.67 0.11
CA ALA A 102 1.13 3.26 -0.13
C ALA A 102 2.01 2.62 -1.20
N TRP A 103 2.28 3.33 -2.31
CA TRP A 103 3.14 2.85 -3.38
C TRP A 103 4.59 2.66 -2.90
N TYR A 104 5.10 3.58 -2.08
CA TYR A 104 6.40 3.43 -1.40
C TYR A 104 6.43 2.15 -0.56
N VAL A 105 5.45 1.91 0.31
CA VAL A 105 5.47 0.72 1.18
C VAL A 105 5.40 -0.58 0.39
N ILE A 106 4.52 -0.68 -0.61
CA ILE A 106 4.39 -1.89 -1.45
C ILE A 106 5.69 -2.20 -2.19
N ARG A 107 6.38 -1.17 -2.68
CA ARG A 107 7.60 -1.34 -3.48
C ARG A 107 8.86 -1.64 -2.67
N THR A 108 8.82 -1.43 -1.37
CA THR A 108 10.00 -1.43 -0.50
C THR A 108 9.94 -2.47 0.59
N THR A 109 8.77 -3.10 0.76
CA THR A 109 8.53 -4.11 1.77
C THR A 109 8.43 -5.46 1.09
N LYS A 110 9.31 -6.40 1.47
CA LYS A 110 9.16 -7.78 1.01
C LYS A 110 8.00 -8.44 1.77
N ILE A 111 7.28 -9.30 1.06
CA ILE A 111 6.14 -10.06 1.60
C ILE A 111 6.53 -10.80 2.90
N GLY A 112 7.70 -11.45 2.94
CA GLY A 112 8.18 -12.16 4.13
C GLY A 112 8.48 -11.26 5.34
N GLU A 113 9.00 -10.05 5.10
CA GLU A 113 9.26 -9.05 6.15
C GLU A 113 7.94 -8.51 6.73
N PHE A 114 6.94 -8.29 5.87
CA PHE A 114 5.59 -7.88 6.27
C PHE A 114 4.91 -8.95 7.15
N MET A 115 5.00 -10.22 6.74
CA MET A 115 4.44 -11.34 7.52
C MET A 115 5.10 -11.47 8.90
N SER A 116 6.42 -11.35 8.95
CA SER A 116 7.16 -11.37 10.21
C SER A 116 6.80 -10.18 11.12
N ALA A 117 6.56 -9.01 10.52
CA ALA A 117 6.16 -7.81 11.25
C ALA A 117 4.80 -7.98 11.92
N MET A 118 3.84 -8.59 11.21
CA MET A 118 2.50 -8.92 11.72
C MET A 118 2.55 -9.97 12.83
N GLN A 119 3.34 -11.04 12.67
CA GLN A 119 3.52 -12.05 13.73
C GLN A 119 4.05 -11.43 15.02
N LYS A 120 5.08 -10.57 14.91
CA LYS A 120 5.62 -9.89 16.08
C LYS A 120 4.64 -8.87 16.68
N MET A 121 3.60 -8.41 15.94
CA MET A 121 2.63 -7.38 16.40
C MET A 121 1.54 -7.97 17.29
N HIS A 122 1.68 -9.24 17.73
CA HIS A 122 0.71 -9.97 18.53
C HIS A 122 -0.65 -10.14 17.84
N VAL A 123 -0.67 -10.18 16.51
CA VAL A 123 -1.85 -10.61 15.75
C VAL A 123 -2.07 -12.11 16.02
N PRO A 124 -3.31 -12.58 16.23
CA PRO A 124 -3.60 -13.99 16.42
C PRO A 124 -2.92 -14.88 15.38
N ASP A 125 -2.29 -15.96 15.82
CA ASP A 125 -1.46 -16.82 14.97
C ASP A 125 -2.24 -17.37 13.77
N GLY A 126 -3.54 -17.64 13.92
CA GLY A 126 -4.42 -18.06 12.83
C GLY A 126 -4.42 -17.07 11.66
N ILE A 127 -4.55 -15.77 11.94
CA ILE A 127 -4.58 -14.73 10.90
C ILE A 127 -3.22 -14.61 10.21
N SER A 128 -2.15 -14.65 11.00
CA SER A 128 -0.78 -14.57 10.48
C SER A 128 -0.44 -15.78 9.59
N ILE A 129 -0.88 -16.98 9.95
CA ILE A 129 -0.67 -18.19 9.15
C ILE A 129 -1.50 -18.15 7.86
N SER A 130 -2.79 -17.83 7.95
CA SER A 130 -3.66 -17.73 6.78
C SER A 130 -3.12 -16.72 5.78
N LEU A 131 -2.67 -15.56 6.26
CA LEU A 131 -2.09 -14.55 5.38
C LEU A 131 -0.74 -15.00 4.78
N ALA A 132 0.13 -15.69 5.53
CA ALA A 132 1.36 -16.26 4.97
C ALA A 132 1.06 -17.25 3.83
N VAL A 133 0.06 -18.10 4.03
CA VAL A 133 -0.43 -19.05 3.02
C VAL A 133 -0.95 -18.31 1.80
N VAL A 134 -1.85 -17.35 1.96
CA VAL A 134 -2.41 -16.56 0.85
C VAL A 134 -1.30 -15.86 0.06
N MET A 135 -0.34 -15.24 0.74
CA MET A 135 0.73 -14.51 0.07
C MET A 135 1.71 -15.41 -0.69
N ARG A 136 1.88 -16.68 -0.28
CA ARG A 136 2.65 -17.68 -1.02
C ARG A 136 1.83 -18.30 -2.16
N PHE A 137 0.53 -18.47 -1.96
CA PHE A 137 -0.39 -19.06 -2.92
C PHE A 137 -0.71 -18.12 -4.08
N PHE A 138 -0.80 -16.80 -3.82
CA PHE A 138 -1.15 -15.80 -4.82
C PHE A 138 -0.22 -15.78 -6.06
N PRO A 139 1.13 -15.83 -5.91
CA PRO A 139 2.04 -16.01 -7.04
C PRO A 139 1.76 -17.28 -7.84
N THR A 140 1.51 -18.41 -7.17
CA THR A 140 1.23 -19.69 -7.82
C THR A 140 -0.09 -19.66 -8.60
N ILE A 141 -1.16 -19.08 -8.03
CA ILE A 141 -2.43 -18.90 -8.77
C ILE A 141 -2.22 -18.05 -10.02
N LYS A 142 -1.38 -17.01 -9.95
CA LYS A 142 -1.10 -16.16 -11.10
C LYS A 142 -0.41 -16.93 -12.22
N GLU A 143 0.54 -17.80 -11.89
CA GLU A 143 1.22 -18.67 -12.84
C GLU A 143 0.23 -19.68 -13.45
N GLU A 144 -0.58 -20.33 -12.60
CA GLU A 144 -1.62 -21.27 -13.02
C GLU A 144 -2.65 -20.61 -13.94
N TYR A 145 -3.09 -19.40 -13.60
CA TYR A 145 -3.97 -18.59 -14.43
C TYR A 145 -3.35 -18.27 -15.79
N SER A 146 -2.04 -17.96 -15.83
CA SER A 146 -1.34 -17.71 -17.10
C SER A 146 -1.29 -18.97 -17.95
N SER A 147 -0.92 -20.12 -17.36
CA SER A 147 -0.87 -21.41 -18.03
C SER A 147 -2.22 -21.83 -18.61
N ILE A 148 -3.30 -21.70 -17.82
CA ILE A 148 -4.67 -21.97 -18.28
C ILE A 148 -5.04 -20.99 -19.39
N ASN A 149 -4.74 -19.70 -19.23
CA ASN A 149 -5.06 -18.69 -20.24
C ASN A 149 -4.34 -18.98 -21.57
N ASP A 150 -3.09 -19.42 -21.53
CA ASP A 150 -2.32 -19.74 -22.74
C ASP A 150 -2.79 -21.05 -23.40
N ALA A 151 -3.15 -22.07 -22.61
CA ALA A 151 -3.79 -23.29 -23.13
C ALA A 151 -5.14 -23.00 -23.80
N MET A 152 -5.93 -22.08 -23.22
CA MET A 152 -7.21 -21.68 -23.78
C MET A 152 -7.07 -20.82 -25.05
N LYS A 153 -6.02 -19.99 -25.14
CA LYS A 153 -5.66 -19.30 -26.38
C LYS A 153 -5.29 -20.29 -27.50
N MET A 154 -4.54 -21.35 -27.20
CA MET A 154 -4.22 -22.41 -28.19
C MET A 154 -5.47 -23.12 -28.73
N ARG A 155 -6.52 -23.21 -27.91
CA ARG A 155 -7.84 -23.74 -28.31
C ARG A 155 -8.72 -22.74 -29.07
N GLY A 156 -8.17 -21.58 -29.46
CA GLY A 156 -8.90 -20.54 -30.19
C GLY A 156 -9.90 -19.74 -29.34
N ILE A 157 -9.90 -19.93 -28.02
CA ILE A 157 -10.78 -19.19 -27.10
C ILE A 157 -10.01 -17.93 -26.66
N SER A 158 -10.11 -16.89 -27.49
CA SER A 158 -9.50 -15.59 -27.23
C SER A 158 -10.34 -14.73 -26.29
N LEU A 159 -9.66 -13.88 -25.52
CA LEU A 159 -10.26 -12.80 -24.75
C LEU A 159 -10.89 -11.80 -25.75
N GLY A 160 -12.21 -11.88 -25.94
CA GLY A 160 -12.96 -10.99 -26.84
C GLY A 160 -13.91 -11.66 -27.84
N GLY A 161 -13.91 -13.00 -27.97
CA GLY A 161 -14.69 -13.74 -28.97
C GLY A 161 -16.22 -13.88 -28.74
N GLY A 162 -16.85 -12.99 -27.97
CA GLY A 162 -18.32 -12.90 -27.84
C GLY A 162 -19.05 -13.98 -27.00
N LYS A 163 -18.39 -15.06 -26.57
CA LYS A 163 -19.00 -16.11 -25.72
C LYS A 163 -18.43 -16.09 -24.30
N VAL A 164 -18.86 -15.11 -23.50
CA VAL A 164 -18.46 -14.95 -22.08
C VAL A 164 -18.76 -16.21 -21.26
N THR A 165 -19.87 -16.89 -21.55
CA THR A 165 -20.28 -18.14 -20.88
C THR A 165 -19.24 -19.25 -21.03
N LYS A 166 -18.72 -19.47 -22.24
CA LYS A 166 -17.65 -20.44 -22.50
C LYS A 166 -16.33 -20.04 -21.85
N MET A 167 -16.04 -18.74 -21.77
CA MET A 167 -14.81 -18.26 -21.13
C MET A 167 -14.81 -18.54 -19.62
N ILE A 168 -15.96 -18.39 -18.96
CA ILE A 168 -16.12 -18.72 -17.54
C ILE A 168 -15.98 -20.23 -17.35
N GLU A 169 -16.72 -21.04 -18.11
CA GLU A 169 -16.70 -22.50 -17.96
C GLU A 169 -15.30 -23.09 -18.16
N TYR A 170 -14.58 -22.69 -19.20
CA TYR A 170 -13.28 -23.28 -19.50
C TYR A 170 -12.08 -22.64 -18.80
N ARG A 171 -12.23 -21.49 -18.13
CA ARG A 171 -11.13 -20.84 -17.37
C ARG A 171 -11.35 -20.88 -15.87
N MET A 172 -12.55 -20.55 -15.40
CA MET A 172 -12.84 -20.49 -13.98
C MET A 172 -12.93 -21.87 -13.36
N ILE A 173 -13.59 -22.84 -14.02
CA ILE A 173 -13.75 -24.19 -13.47
C ILE A 173 -12.39 -24.87 -13.28
N PRO A 174 -11.49 -24.93 -14.29
CA PRO A 174 -10.16 -25.51 -14.09
C PRO A 174 -9.34 -24.76 -13.04
N LEU A 175 -9.41 -23.43 -13.02
CA LEU A 175 -8.70 -22.63 -12.01
C LEU A 175 -9.20 -22.93 -10.59
N MET A 176 -10.52 -23.12 -10.40
CA MET A 176 -11.09 -23.50 -9.11
C MET A 176 -10.60 -24.86 -8.66
N PHE A 177 -10.60 -25.86 -9.54
CA PHE A 177 -10.06 -27.19 -9.21
C PHE A 177 -8.56 -27.14 -8.88
N SER A 178 -7.74 -26.41 -9.65
CA SER A 178 -6.33 -26.22 -9.33
C SER A 178 -6.16 -25.53 -7.96
N CYS A 179 -6.98 -24.51 -7.65
CA CYS A 179 -6.92 -23.84 -6.36
C CYS A 179 -7.25 -24.76 -5.17
N ILE A 180 -8.27 -25.61 -5.31
CA ILE A 180 -8.66 -26.58 -4.30
C ILE A 180 -7.53 -27.59 -4.08
N SER A 181 -7.00 -28.17 -5.15
CA SER A 181 -5.90 -29.14 -5.10
C SER A 181 -4.66 -28.58 -4.40
N ILE A 182 -4.24 -27.36 -4.77
CA ILE A 182 -3.08 -26.70 -4.15
C ILE A 182 -3.35 -26.41 -2.66
N GLY A 183 -4.59 -26.04 -2.31
CA GLY A 183 -4.99 -25.82 -0.92
C GLY A 183 -4.90 -27.08 -0.07
N GLU A 184 -5.37 -28.21 -0.59
CA GLU A 184 -5.29 -29.53 0.07
C GLU A 184 -3.84 -29.98 0.27
N GLU A 185 -3.01 -29.87 -0.77
CA GLU A 185 -1.58 -30.18 -0.69
C GLU A 185 -0.87 -29.32 0.36
N LEU A 186 -1.17 -28.01 0.38
CA LEU A 186 -0.57 -27.09 1.33
C LEU A 186 -1.02 -27.38 2.77
N SER A 187 -2.29 -27.73 2.97
CA SER A 187 -2.83 -28.10 4.27
C SER A 187 -2.17 -29.39 4.79
N ALA A 188 -2.10 -30.43 3.95
CA ALA A 188 -1.43 -31.68 4.28
C ALA A 188 0.06 -31.46 4.60
N ALA A 189 0.76 -30.65 3.80
CA ALA A 189 2.16 -30.28 4.03
C ALA A 189 2.34 -29.45 5.31
N ALA A 190 1.37 -28.61 5.67
CA ALA A 190 1.40 -27.85 6.92
C ALA A 190 1.26 -28.77 8.14
N VAL A 191 0.24 -29.64 8.15
CA VAL A 191 -0.04 -30.55 9.27
C VAL A 191 1.13 -31.51 9.49
N THR A 192 1.69 -32.08 8.42
CA THR A 192 2.88 -32.96 8.50
C THR A 192 4.14 -32.25 9.02
N ARG A 193 4.26 -30.94 8.81
CA ARG A 193 5.33 -30.09 9.38
C ARG A 193 5.04 -29.59 10.80
N GLY A 194 4.00 -30.10 11.45
CA GLY A 194 3.64 -29.74 12.82
C GLY A 194 2.92 -28.39 12.95
N LEU A 195 2.23 -27.93 11.90
CA LEU A 195 1.37 -26.75 12.00
C LEU A 195 0.24 -27.02 13.01
N GLY A 196 0.35 -26.45 14.22
CA GLY A 196 -0.61 -26.66 15.31
C GLY A 196 -0.01 -27.25 16.58
N ALA A 197 1.28 -27.62 16.58
CA ALA A 197 1.98 -28.04 17.78
C ALA A 197 2.05 -26.89 18.82
N PRO A 198 1.97 -27.18 20.14
CA PRO A 198 2.02 -26.19 21.22
C PRO A 198 3.45 -25.65 21.47
N VAL A 199 4.20 -25.39 20.39
CA VAL A 199 5.58 -24.90 20.42
C VAL A 199 5.60 -23.47 19.90
N LYS A 200 6.34 -22.60 20.59
CA LYS A 200 6.49 -21.19 20.21
C LYS A 200 7.15 -21.09 18.84
N ARG A 201 6.43 -20.49 17.89
CA ARG A 201 6.90 -20.30 16.51
C ARG A 201 8.08 -19.33 16.47
N THR A 202 9.09 -19.66 15.66
CA THR A 202 10.22 -18.79 15.35
C THR A 202 10.10 -18.26 13.92
N SER A 203 10.20 -16.94 13.75
CA SER A 203 10.24 -16.31 12.42
C SER A 203 11.69 -16.29 11.89
N PRO A 204 11.95 -16.75 10.65
CA PRO A 204 13.29 -16.70 10.06
C PRO A 204 13.77 -15.28 9.71
N TYR A 205 12.86 -14.30 9.65
CA TYR A 205 13.23 -12.90 9.47
C TYR A 205 13.47 -12.22 10.82
N GLU A 206 14.71 -11.84 11.09
CA GLU A 206 15.06 -10.98 12.21
C GLU A 206 14.79 -9.51 11.87
N LEU A 207 13.57 -9.04 12.15
CA LEU A 207 13.30 -7.59 12.17
C LEU A 207 14.02 -6.97 13.36
N LYS A 208 15.07 -6.18 13.10
CA LYS A 208 15.76 -5.36 14.09
C LYS A 208 15.39 -3.91 13.83
N MET A 209 14.59 -3.34 14.73
CA MET A 209 14.27 -1.92 14.76
C MET A 209 15.57 -1.13 14.90
N LYS A 210 15.89 -0.32 13.88
CA LYS A 210 17.05 0.56 13.93
C LYS A 210 16.64 1.87 14.60
N ALA A 211 17.61 2.61 15.15
CA ALA A 211 17.36 3.91 15.75
C ALA A 211 16.64 4.89 14.78
N ALA A 212 16.88 4.75 13.47
CA ALA A 212 16.18 5.51 12.43
C ALA A 212 14.65 5.23 12.40
N ASP A 213 14.21 4.01 12.73
CA ASP A 213 12.79 3.66 12.79
C ASP A 213 12.09 4.40 13.94
N PHE A 214 12.73 4.45 15.12
CA PHE A 214 12.20 5.20 16.27
C PHE A 214 12.10 6.70 16.01
N ILE A 215 13.12 7.28 15.36
CA ILE A 215 13.10 8.70 15.00
C ILE A 215 11.94 8.99 14.05
N MET A 216 11.71 8.15 13.03
CA MET A 216 10.57 8.37 12.14
C MET A 216 9.23 8.21 12.84
N ILE A 217 9.04 7.18 13.67
CA ILE A 217 7.79 7.01 14.44
C ILE A 217 7.54 8.26 15.29
N GLY A 218 8.58 8.78 15.95
CA GLY A 218 8.50 10.02 16.71
C GLY A 218 8.06 11.21 15.86
N ILE A 219 8.67 11.42 14.70
CA ILE A 219 8.32 12.52 13.78
C ILE A 219 6.84 12.43 13.33
N PHE A 220 6.37 11.24 12.94
CA PHE A 220 4.98 11.05 12.51
C PHE A 220 3.98 11.14 13.69
N ALA A 221 4.34 10.66 14.87
CA ALA A 221 3.48 10.78 16.05
C ALA A 221 3.35 12.26 16.47
N VAL A 222 4.47 13.00 16.49
CA VAL A 222 4.49 14.43 16.81
C VAL A 222 3.70 15.23 15.78
N SER A 223 3.83 14.93 14.48
CA SER A 223 3.06 15.62 13.45
C SER A 223 1.55 15.39 13.59
N VAL A 224 1.12 14.17 13.94
CA VAL A 224 -0.28 13.88 14.26
C VAL A 224 -0.76 14.64 15.50
N ILE A 225 0.02 14.64 16.59
CA ILE A 225 -0.34 15.34 17.84
C ILE A 225 -0.46 16.85 17.63
N ILE A 226 0.51 17.46 16.94
CA ILE A 226 0.48 18.88 16.60
C ILE A 226 -0.75 19.19 15.75
N PHE A 227 -1.06 18.35 14.77
CA PHE A 227 -2.22 18.54 13.90
C PHE A 227 -3.55 18.43 14.67
N ILE A 228 -3.67 17.49 15.62
CA ILE A 228 -4.84 17.38 16.49
C ILE A 228 -4.96 18.60 17.41
N THR A 229 -3.84 19.04 18.02
CA THR A 229 -3.83 20.17 18.96
C THR A 229 -4.13 21.49 18.27
N ALA A 230 -3.57 21.73 17.08
CA ALA A 230 -3.84 22.91 16.27
C ALA A 230 -5.32 23.00 15.86
N LYS A 231 -6.01 21.86 15.74
CA LYS A 231 -7.43 21.80 15.46
C LYS A 231 -8.32 21.89 16.70
N TYR A 232 -7.90 21.31 17.83
CA TYR A 232 -8.67 21.28 19.08
C TYR A 232 -8.58 22.59 19.88
N PHE A 233 -7.46 23.33 19.77
CA PHE A 233 -7.30 24.64 20.44
C PHE A 233 -7.96 25.80 19.68
N ARG A 234 -9.02 25.50 18.93
CA ARG A 234 -9.87 26.43 18.21
C ARG A 234 -11.31 26.18 18.61
#